data_AF-A0A2N8M6P2-F1
#
_entry.id   AF-A0A2N8M6P2-F1
#
_cell.length_a   1.000
_cell.length_b   1.000
_cell.length_c   1.000
_cell.angle_alpha   90.00
_cell.angle_beta   90.00
_cell.angle_gamma   90.00
#
_symmetry.space_group_name_H-M   'P 1'
#
loop_
_entity.id
_entity.type
_entity.pdbx_description
1 polymer ?
#
loop_
_entity_poly.entity_id
_entity_poly.type
_entity_poly.pdbx_seq_one_letter_code
_entity_poly.pdbx_strand_id
1 'polypeptide(L)'
;MVFIRHIGIDYSGAQTPTASLKGLRVYLAEGAAPPVEVLPPPSTRKYWTRRGIAEWLVERLAEDAPTLVGIDHGFSFPLRYFEAHGLPPDWPRFLDDFQRHWPTDEDHTYVEFIRDGIHGNGAARMGNARWRRLTEERAGGAKSVFHFDVQGSVAKSTHAVIPWLRFIRQRLCARVHFWPFDG
;
A
#
# COMPACT_ATOMS: atom_id res chain seq x y z
N MET A 1 4.68 -27.01 -3.40
CA MET A 1 4.01 -25.71 -3.11
C MET A 1 4.35 -24.75 -4.23
N VAL A 2 3.42 -23.89 -4.65
CA VAL A 2 3.65 -22.93 -5.75
C VAL A 2 4.56 -21.77 -5.32
N PHE A 3 4.51 -21.38 -4.04
CA PHE A 3 5.40 -20.40 -3.44
C PHE A 3 6.33 -21.07 -2.42
N ILE A 4 7.60 -20.65 -2.39
CA ILE A 4 8.62 -21.16 -1.46
C ILE A 4 8.94 -20.15 -0.35
N ARG A 5 8.58 -18.88 -0.57
CA ARG A 5 8.81 -17.76 0.34
C ARG A 5 7.51 -17.01 0.58
N HIS A 6 7.27 -16.66 1.84
CA HIS A 6 6.10 -15.89 2.27
C HIS A 6 6.57 -14.67 3.06
N ILE A 7 6.09 -13.49 2.69
CA ILE A 7 6.40 -12.24 3.36
C ILE A 7 5.09 -11.65 3.89
N GLY A 8 5.04 -11.39 5.20
CA GLY A 8 3.94 -10.67 5.84
C GLY A 8 4.40 -9.29 6.29
N ILE A 9 3.62 -8.26 6.00
CA ILE A 9 3.97 -6.87 6.34
C ILE A 9 2.82 -6.21 7.09
N ASP A 10 3.09 -5.81 8.32
CA ASP A 10 2.29 -4.83 9.05
C ASP A 10 2.67 -3.43 8.56
N TYR A 11 1.69 -2.67 8.11
CA TYR A 11 1.91 -1.44 7.35
C TYR A 11 1.34 -0.21 8.06
N SER A 12 2.13 0.87 8.08
CA SER A 12 1.75 2.14 8.70
C SER A 12 1.77 3.29 7.71
N GLY A 13 0.65 4.02 7.65
CA GLY A 13 0.52 5.28 6.92
C GLY A 13 0.93 6.52 7.71
N ALA A 14 1.52 6.37 8.90
CA ALA A 14 1.92 7.51 9.72
C ALA A 14 3.16 8.22 9.15
N GLN A 15 3.25 9.54 9.34
CA GLN A 15 4.42 10.35 8.97
C GLN A 15 4.83 10.29 7.47
N THR A 16 6.06 10.68 7.14
CA THR A 16 6.62 10.66 5.77
C THR A 16 7.03 9.24 5.34
N PRO A 17 7.20 8.96 4.03
CA PRO A 17 7.65 7.65 3.58
C PRO A 17 9.07 7.28 4.02
N THR A 18 9.88 8.26 4.44
CA THR A 18 11.27 8.10 4.90
C THR A 18 11.38 8.01 6.42
N ALA A 19 10.27 8.15 7.16
CA ALA A 19 10.22 8.03 8.60
C ALA A 19 10.43 6.58 9.06
N SER A 20 11.21 6.40 10.13
CA SER A 20 11.47 5.11 10.78
C SER A 20 10.35 4.80 11.76
N LEU A 21 9.42 3.90 11.41
CA LEU A 21 8.19 3.68 12.16
C LEU A 21 8.14 2.33 12.87
N LYS A 22 7.85 2.34 14.17
CA LYS A 22 7.68 1.11 14.98
C LYS A 22 6.57 0.19 14.45
N GLY A 23 5.55 0.75 13.80
CA GLY A 23 4.42 0.02 13.19
C GLY A 23 4.68 -0.43 11.76
N LEU A 24 5.92 -0.39 11.28
CA LEU A 24 6.32 -1.05 10.04
C LEU A 24 7.12 -2.30 10.40
N ARG A 25 6.54 -3.48 10.19
CA ARG A 25 7.14 -4.77 10.55
C ARG A 25 7.08 -5.71 9.36
N VAL A 26 8.16 -6.43 9.13
CA VAL A 26 8.31 -7.38 8.03
C VAL A 26 8.62 -8.74 8.64
N TYR A 27 7.88 -9.77 8.24
CA TYR A 27 8.12 -11.15 8.62
C TYR A 27 8.30 -12.00 7.38
N LEU A 28 9.24 -12.94 7.44
CA LEU A 28 9.59 -13.85 6.35
C LEU A 28 9.48 -15.29 6.85
N ALA A 29 8.84 -16.15 6.07
CA ALA A 29 8.89 -17.60 6.23
C ALA A 29 9.34 -18.25 4.92
N GLU A 30 10.28 -19.19 5.01
CA GLU A 30 10.76 -19.97 3.86
C GLU A 30 10.52 -21.47 4.13
N GLY A 31 9.91 -22.15 3.15
CA GLY A 31 9.53 -23.56 3.29
C GLY A 31 8.61 -23.80 4.50
N ALA A 32 9.05 -24.69 5.39
CA ALA A 32 8.33 -25.05 6.62
C ALA A 32 8.84 -24.32 7.88
N ALA A 33 9.81 -23.40 7.74
CA ALA A 33 10.34 -22.67 8.87
C ALA A 33 9.29 -21.70 9.45
N PRO A 34 9.28 -21.48 10.78
CA PRO A 34 8.41 -20.47 11.37
C PRO A 34 8.80 -19.06 10.86
N PRO A 35 7.83 -18.12 10.77
CA PRO A 35 8.11 -16.76 10.34
C PRO A 35 9.07 -16.05 11.31
N VAL A 36 10.09 -15.40 10.76
CA VAL A 36 11.07 -14.60 11.50
C VAL A 36 10.93 -13.12 11.12
N GLU A 37 11.14 -12.23 12.08
CA GLU A 37 11.15 -10.79 11.82
C GLU A 37 12.38 -10.40 11.01
N VAL A 38 12.18 -9.72 9.89
CA VAL A 38 13.25 -9.14 9.07
C VAL A 38 13.44 -7.70 9.51
N LEU A 39 14.66 -7.36 9.94
CA LEU A 39 15.04 -6.00 10.33
C LEU A 39 15.44 -5.17 9.10
N PRO A 40 15.28 -3.83 9.14
CA PRO A 40 15.81 -2.97 8.08
C PRO A 40 17.33 -3.13 7.96
N PRO A 41 17.93 -2.85 6.79
CA PRO A 41 19.37 -2.82 6.63
C PRO A 41 20.07 -1.93 7.67
N PRO A 42 21.30 -2.27 8.10
CA PRO A 42 22.03 -1.49 9.08
C PRO A 42 22.09 0.00 8.71
N SER A 43 21.54 0.85 9.58
CA SER A 43 21.53 2.30 9.41
C SER A 43 21.31 3.00 10.76
N THR A 44 21.27 4.33 10.76
CA THR A 44 20.88 5.12 11.94
C THR A 44 19.40 4.94 12.31
N ARG A 45 18.59 4.33 11.45
CA ARG A 45 17.15 4.09 11.67
C ARG A 45 16.95 2.76 12.38
N LYS A 46 16.12 2.79 13.43
CA LYS A 46 15.79 1.61 14.24
C LYS A 46 14.74 0.70 13.60
N TYR A 47 13.83 1.29 12.82
CA TYR A 47 12.69 0.59 12.22
C TYR A 47 12.65 0.82 10.72
N TRP A 48 11.82 0.02 10.04
CA TRP A 48 11.56 0.17 8.62
C TRP A 48 10.98 1.55 8.27
N THR A 49 11.23 1.96 7.05
CA THR A 49 10.55 3.07 6.37
C THR A 49 9.70 2.49 5.24
N ARG A 50 8.66 3.22 4.79
CA ARG A 50 7.84 2.76 3.66
C ARG A 50 8.66 2.60 2.39
N ARG A 51 9.54 3.57 2.12
CA ARG A 51 10.50 3.50 1.01
C ARG A 51 11.40 2.27 1.12
N GLY A 52 11.99 2.05 2.28
CA GLY A 52 12.91 0.94 2.51
C GLY A 52 12.24 -0.41 2.32
N ILE A 53 10.98 -0.57 2.75
CA ILE A 53 10.21 -1.78 2.49
C ILE A 53 9.97 -1.96 0.99
N ALA A 54 9.56 -0.92 0.27
CA ALA A 54 9.27 -1.02 -1.16
C ALA A 54 10.53 -1.35 -1.99
N GLU A 55 11.66 -0.72 -1.67
CA GLU A 55 12.96 -1.01 -2.29
C GLU A 55 13.41 -2.44 -1.98
N TRP A 56 13.32 -2.86 -0.72
CA TRP A 56 13.63 -4.22 -0.32
C TRP A 56 12.73 -5.25 -1.01
N LEU A 57 11.42 -4.99 -1.12
CA LEU A 57 10.50 -5.86 -1.85
C LEU A 57 10.86 -5.99 -3.33
N VAL A 58 11.25 -4.89 -3.99
CA VAL A 58 11.72 -4.95 -5.38
C VAL A 58 12.91 -5.88 -5.53
N GLU A 59 13.89 -5.80 -4.62
CA GLU A 59 15.03 -6.71 -4.64
C GLU A 59 14.61 -8.16 -4.40
N ARG A 60 13.78 -8.44 -3.39
CA ARG A 60 13.35 -9.81 -3.05
C ARG A 60 12.52 -10.46 -4.13
N LEU A 61 11.65 -9.69 -4.80
CA LEU A 61 10.79 -10.17 -5.88
C LEU A 61 11.51 -10.25 -7.23
N ALA A 62 12.70 -9.66 -7.36
CA ALA A 62 13.55 -9.84 -8.54
C ALA A 62 14.32 -11.17 -8.51
N GLU A 63 14.47 -11.80 -7.34
CA GLU A 63 15.12 -13.11 -7.20
C GLU A 63 14.31 -14.22 -7.90
N ASP A 64 14.98 -15.31 -8.26
CA ASP A 64 14.35 -16.52 -8.80
C ASP A 64 13.79 -17.40 -7.66
N ALA A 65 12.92 -16.79 -6.85
CA ALA A 65 12.28 -17.42 -5.71
C ALA A 65 10.78 -17.10 -5.71
N PRO A 66 9.91 -18.07 -6.03
CA PRO A 66 8.46 -17.87 -5.99
C PRO A 66 8.01 -17.36 -4.62
N THR A 67 7.58 -16.10 -4.57
CA THR A 67 7.30 -15.37 -3.33
C THR A 67 5.86 -14.88 -3.29
N LEU A 68 5.18 -15.12 -2.16
CA LEU A 68 3.87 -14.52 -1.86
C LEU A 68 4.05 -13.42 -0.81
N VAL A 69 3.49 -12.24 -1.06
CA VAL A 69 3.56 -11.09 -0.14
C VAL A 69 2.15 -10.69 0.29
N GLY A 70 1.90 -10.69 1.59
CA GLY A 70 0.70 -10.11 2.21
C GLY A 70 1.05 -8.78 2.89
N ILE A 71 0.30 -7.72 2.60
CA ILE A 71 0.52 -6.39 3.16
C ILE A 71 -0.78 -5.88 3.79
N ASP A 72 -0.72 -5.42 5.04
CA ASP A 72 -1.90 -4.96 5.80
C ASP A 72 -2.35 -3.54 5.39
N HIS A 73 -2.93 -3.43 4.18
CA HIS A 73 -3.61 -2.22 3.69
C HIS A 73 -4.51 -2.51 2.47
N GLY A 74 -5.29 -1.50 2.04
CA GLY A 74 -6.07 -1.57 0.80
C GLY A 74 -5.20 -1.38 -0.46
N PHE A 75 -5.44 -2.17 -1.51
CA PHE A 75 -4.74 -2.08 -2.80
C PHE A 75 -5.51 -1.28 -3.86
N SER A 76 -6.77 -0.97 -3.59
CA SER A 76 -7.67 -0.22 -4.49
C SER A 76 -8.88 0.31 -3.71
N PHE A 77 -9.74 1.04 -4.42
CA PHE A 77 -10.92 1.73 -3.90
C PHE A 77 -12.25 1.08 -4.32
N PRO A 78 -13.37 1.44 -3.67
CA PRO A 78 -14.72 1.05 -4.08
C PRO A 78 -15.04 1.42 -5.54
N LEU A 79 -15.87 0.62 -6.23
CA LEU A 79 -16.33 0.92 -7.60
C LEU A 79 -16.98 2.31 -7.73
N ARG A 80 -17.69 2.77 -6.69
CA ARG A 80 -18.26 4.14 -6.62
C ARG A 80 -17.23 5.25 -6.82
N TYR A 81 -15.98 5.03 -6.40
CA TYR A 81 -14.91 5.99 -6.62
C TYR A 81 -14.62 6.17 -8.11
N PHE A 82 -14.52 5.05 -8.85
CA PHE A 82 -14.25 5.05 -10.28
C PHE A 82 -15.40 5.72 -11.05
N GLU A 83 -16.64 5.37 -10.72
CA GLU A 83 -17.85 5.99 -11.30
C GLU A 83 -17.88 7.50 -11.09
N ALA A 84 -17.65 7.97 -9.86
CA ALA A 84 -17.74 9.38 -9.50
C ALA A 84 -16.65 10.25 -10.16
N HIS A 85 -15.47 9.66 -10.39
CA HIS A 85 -14.32 10.36 -10.99
C HIS A 85 -14.17 10.10 -12.49
N GLY A 86 -15.10 9.35 -13.11
CA GLY A 86 -15.03 9.00 -14.53
C GLY A 86 -13.81 8.17 -14.90
N LEU A 87 -13.27 7.39 -13.95
CA LEU A 87 -12.12 6.53 -14.18
C LEU A 87 -12.59 5.17 -14.70
N PRO A 88 -11.93 4.60 -15.73
CA PRO A 88 -12.18 3.21 -16.09
C PRO A 88 -11.77 2.31 -14.91
N PRO A 89 -12.43 1.16 -14.71
CA PRO A 89 -12.04 0.16 -13.71
C PRO A 89 -10.79 -0.61 -14.16
N ASP A 90 -9.72 0.11 -14.47
CA ASP A 90 -8.42 -0.38 -14.90
C ASP A 90 -7.40 -0.08 -13.80
N TRP A 91 -6.88 -1.13 -13.16
CA TRP A 91 -6.07 -0.98 -11.96
C TRP A 91 -4.73 -0.27 -12.22
N PRO A 92 -3.97 -0.57 -13.30
CA PRO A 92 -2.76 0.19 -13.62
C PRO A 92 -3.02 1.69 -13.85
N ARG A 93 -4.06 2.05 -14.62
CA ARG A 93 -4.45 3.46 -14.82
C ARG A 93 -4.87 4.12 -13.52
N PHE A 94 -5.55 3.39 -12.64
CA PHE A 94 -5.88 3.88 -11.31
C PHE A 94 -4.64 4.20 -10.48
N LEU A 95 -3.63 3.33 -10.48
CA LEU A 95 -2.39 3.60 -9.75
C LEU A 95 -1.69 4.87 -10.27
N ASP A 96 -1.60 5.02 -11.59
CA ASP A 96 -1.02 6.21 -12.22
C ASP A 96 -1.81 7.48 -11.94
N ASP A 97 -3.15 7.43 -12.06
CA ASP A 97 -4.01 8.57 -11.78
C ASP A 97 -3.97 8.94 -10.29
N PHE A 98 -4.02 7.95 -9.39
CA PHE A 98 -3.98 8.19 -7.96
C PHE A 98 -2.67 8.85 -7.55
N GLN A 99 -1.51 8.32 -7.98
CA GLN A 99 -0.21 8.87 -7.58
C GLN A 99 -0.01 10.32 -8.05
N ARG A 100 -0.57 10.71 -9.21
CA ARG A 100 -0.54 12.11 -9.68
C ARG A 100 -1.24 13.09 -8.75
N HIS A 101 -2.26 12.64 -8.02
CA HIS A 101 -3.04 13.48 -7.11
C HIS A 101 -2.62 13.31 -5.65
N TRP A 102 -2.15 12.11 -5.30
CA TRP A 102 -1.70 11.71 -3.98
C TRP A 102 -0.25 11.18 -4.01
N PRO A 103 0.77 12.04 -4.19
CA PRO A 103 2.17 11.64 -4.32
C PRO A 103 2.81 11.33 -2.95
N THR A 104 2.24 10.38 -2.19
CA THR A 104 2.71 10.01 -0.83
C THR A 104 4.00 9.20 -0.81
N ASP A 105 4.59 8.93 -1.97
CA ASP A 105 5.91 8.34 -2.16
C ASP A 105 7.07 9.35 -2.10
N GLU A 106 6.76 10.66 -2.14
CA GLU A 106 7.75 11.74 -2.05
C GLU A 106 8.27 11.97 -0.61
N ASP A 107 9.56 12.33 -0.48
CA ASP A 107 10.36 12.30 0.77
C ASP A 107 9.73 13.00 1.98
N HIS A 108 8.96 14.06 1.76
CA HIS A 108 8.44 14.95 2.80
C HIS A 108 6.91 15.00 2.84
N THR A 109 6.24 14.06 2.19
CA THR A 109 4.79 14.10 2.02
C THR A 109 4.07 13.26 3.07
N TYR A 110 3.19 13.93 3.83
CA TYR A 110 2.24 13.32 4.75
C TYR A 110 0.90 13.14 4.03
N VAL A 111 0.12 12.13 4.44
CA VAL A 111 -1.26 11.97 3.96
C VAL A 111 -2.09 13.20 4.29
N GLU A 112 -1.88 13.78 5.48
CA GLU A 112 -2.53 15.00 5.95
C GLU A 112 -2.23 16.19 5.05
N PHE A 113 -0.98 16.38 4.61
CA PHE A 113 -0.63 17.51 3.75
C PHE A 113 -1.38 17.49 2.42
N ILE A 114 -1.66 16.31 1.88
CA ILE A 114 -2.47 16.17 0.66
C ILE A 114 -3.95 16.41 0.94
N ARG A 115 -4.45 15.94 2.10
CA ARG A 115 -5.84 16.16 2.53
C ARG A 115 -6.16 17.62 2.78
N ASP A 116 -5.21 18.34 3.37
CA ASP A 116 -5.34 19.74 3.73
C ASP A 116 -5.05 20.68 2.53
N GLY A 117 -4.72 20.11 1.36
CA GLY A 117 -4.44 20.86 0.14
C GLY A 117 -3.11 21.61 0.14
N ILE A 118 -2.19 21.25 1.04
CA ILE A 118 -0.85 21.85 1.15
C ILE A 118 0.07 21.31 0.06
N HIS A 119 -0.09 20.04 -0.32
CA HIS A 119 0.70 19.37 -1.36
C HIS A 119 -0.18 18.49 -2.26
N GLY A 120 0.24 18.26 -3.50
CA GLY A 120 -0.53 17.46 -4.46
C GLY A 120 -1.91 18.06 -4.78
N ASN A 121 -2.84 17.20 -5.21
CA ASN A 121 -4.21 17.60 -5.58
C ASN A 121 -5.23 16.56 -5.08
N GLY A 122 -5.14 16.20 -3.80
CA GLY A 122 -5.96 15.14 -3.20
C GLY A 122 -7.45 15.41 -3.26
N ALA A 123 -7.85 16.68 -3.20
CA ALA A 123 -9.27 17.09 -3.28
C ALA A 123 -9.94 16.64 -4.59
N ALA A 124 -9.23 16.71 -5.72
CA ALA A 124 -9.74 16.25 -7.01
C ALA A 124 -9.89 14.72 -7.12
N ARG A 125 -9.33 13.98 -6.15
CA ARG A 125 -9.36 12.50 -6.06
C ARG A 125 -9.77 12.01 -4.68
N MET A 126 -10.62 12.77 -4.00
CA MET A 126 -11.18 12.39 -2.71
C MET A 126 -12.38 11.44 -2.90
N GLY A 127 -12.67 10.61 -1.91
CA GLY A 127 -13.87 9.77 -1.87
C GLY A 127 -14.85 10.16 -0.77
N ASN A 128 -15.95 9.41 -0.68
CA ASN A 128 -16.93 9.56 0.39
C ASN A 128 -16.72 8.47 1.46
N ALA A 129 -16.75 8.84 2.75
CA ALA A 129 -16.60 7.91 3.88
C ALA A 129 -17.65 6.78 3.93
N ARG A 130 -18.73 6.87 3.14
CA ARG A 130 -19.76 5.82 2.99
C ARG A 130 -19.49 4.87 1.84
N TRP A 131 -18.57 5.19 0.92
CA TRP A 131 -18.23 4.30 -0.19
C TRP A 131 -17.40 3.13 0.33
N ARG A 132 -17.88 1.91 0.09
CA ARG A 132 -17.26 0.67 0.55
C ARG A 132 -17.06 -0.29 -0.61
N ARG A 133 -16.00 -1.09 -0.54
CA ARG A 133 -15.73 -2.19 -1.47
C ARG A 133 -16.78 -3.28 -1.26
N LEU A 134 -17.01 -4.10 -2.28
CA LEU A 134 -18.01 -5.17 -2.21
C LEU A 134 -17.81 -6.09 -0.99
N THR A 135 -16.56 -6.43 -0.66
CA THR A 135 -16.21 -7.23 0.51
C THR A 135 -16.51 -6.51 1.83
N GLU A 136 -16.29 -5.20 1.89
CA GLU A 136 -16.56 -4.38 3.08
C GLU A 136 -18.06 -4.23 3.35
N GLU A 137 -18.87 -4.10 2.29
CA GLU A 137 -20.34 -4.08 2.41
C GLU A 137 -20.87 -5.40 2.96
N ARG A 138 -20.34 -6.52 2.47
CA ARG A 138 -20.73 -7.88 2.90
C ARG A 138 -20.29 -8.21 4.32
N ALA A 139 -19.14 -7.70 4.76
CA ALA A 139 -18.65 -7.89 6.12
C ALA A 139 -19.45 -7.13 7.18
N GLY A 140 -20.20 -6.08 6.80
CA GLY A 140 -21.08 -5.31 7.68
C GLY A 140 -20.36 -4.29 8.57
N GLY A 141 -19.28 -4.69 9.26
CA GLY A 141 -18.52 -3.85 10.21
C GLY A 141 -17.29 -3.13 9.64
N ALA A 142 -16.95 -3.37 8.37
CA ALA A 142 -15.77 -2.78 7.76
C ALA A 142 -15.92 -1.27 7.52
N LYS A 143 -14.84 -0.52 7.74
CA LYS A 143 -14.77 0.92 7.51
C LYS A 143 -14.28 1.21 6.10
N SER A 144 -14.83 2.28 5.51
CA SER A 144 -14.36 2.78 4.22
C SER A 144 -12.91 3.23 4.29
N VAL A 145 -12.17 3.01 3.20
CA VAL A 145 -10.84 3.59 2.94
C VAL A 145 -10.84 5.12 2.92
N PHE A 146 -12.01 5.78 2.87
CA PHE A 146 -12.16 7.23 2.96
C PHE A 146 -12.61 7.72 4.34
N HIS A 147 -12.81 6.81 5.31
CA HIS A 147 -13.21 7.18 6.67
C HIS A 147 -11.96 7.41 7.53
N PHE A 148 -11.36 8.59 7.41
CA PHE A 148 -10.16 8.95 8.16
C PHE A 148 -10.41 9.24 9.64
N ASP A 149 -9.32 9.26 10.42
CA ASP A 149 -9.26 9.80 11.78
C ASP A 149 -10.21 9.13 12.79
N VAL A 150 -10.54 7.87 12.56
CA VAL A 150 -11.29 7.02 13.49
C VAL A 150 -10.50 5.76 13.83
N GLN A 151 -10.64 5.27 15.06
CA GLN A 151 -9.96 4.07 15.55
C GLN A 151 -10.22 2.86 14.63
N GLY A 152 -9.19 2.12 14.24
CA GLY A 152 -9.34 0.95 13.36
C GLY A 152 -9.66 1.29 11.90
N SER A 153 -9.44 2.53 11.47
CA SER A 153 -9.46 2.90 10.05
C SER A 153 -8.11 2.64 9.39
N VAL A 154 -8.15 2.08 8.18
CA VAL A 154 -6.98 1.88 7.30
C VAL A 154 -6.86 2.97 6.23
N ALA A 155 -7.62 4.07 6.36
CA ALA A 155 -7.65 5.13 5.35
C ALA A 155 -6.26 5.74 5.11
N LYS A 156 -5.53 6.09 6.18
CA LYS A 156 -4.17 6.67 6.06
C LYS A 156 -3.17 5.68 5.47
N SER A 157 -3.16 4.43 5.94
CA SER A 157 -2.25 3.40 5.39
C SER A 157 -2.53 3.14 3.91
N THR A 158 -3.79 3.04 3.52
CA THR A 158 -4.20 2.86 2.11
C THR A 158 -3.76 4.05 1.24
N HIS A 159 -3.97 5.29 1.68
CA HIS A 159 -3.57 6.45 0.88
C HIS A 159 -2.05 6.64 0.83
N ALA A 160 -1.33 6.24 1.89
CA ALA A 160 0.12 6.33 1.93
C ALA A 160 0.84 5.30 1.04
N VAL A 161 0.19 4.18 0.72
CA VAL A 161 0.85 3.00 0.14
C VAL A 161 0.54 2.73 -1.33
N ILE A 162 -0.60 3.19 -1.85
CA ILE A 162 -0.95 2.97 -3.27
C ILE A 162 0.16 3.45 -4.22
N PRO A 163 0.82 4.61 -3.99
CA PRO A 163 1.99 5.01 -4.78
C PRO A 163 3.17 4.03 -4.71
N TRP A 164 3.35 3.31 -3.60
CA TRP A 164 4.38 2.28 -3.47
C TRP A 164 4.03 1.00 -4.22
N LEU A 165 2.75 0.64 -4.37
CA LEU A 165 2.33 -0.45 -5.25
C LEU A 165 2.65 -0.13 -6.72
N ARG A 166 2.40 1.12 -7.13
CA ARG A 166 2.78 1.65 -8.45
C ARG A 166 4.29 1.54 -8.67
N PHE A 167 5.08 1.99 -7.69
CA PHE A 167 6.54 1.92 -7.72
C PHE A 167 7.06 0.49 -7.90
N ILE A 168 6.52 -0.48 -7.15
CA ILE A 168 6.89 -1.89 -7.26
C ILE A 168 6.53 -2.42 -8.66
N ARG A 169 5.31 -2.14 -9.14
CA ARG A 169 4.85 -2.54 -10.48
C ARG A 169 5.76 -2.02 -11.58
N GLN A 170 6.16 -0.75 -11.52
CA GLN A 170 7.01 -0.14 -12.55
C GLN A 170 8.42 -0.74 -12.63
N ARG A 171 8.92 -1.26 -11.50
CA ARG A 171 10.27 -1.84 -11.44
C ARG A 171 10.31 -3.33 -11.77
N LEU A 172 9.23 -4.05 -11.49
CA LEU A 172 9.15 -5.50 -11.71
C LEU A 172 8.36 -5.88 -12.97
N CYS A 173 7.48 -5.01 -13.45
CA CYS A 173 6.63 -5.22 -14.62
C CYS A 173 5.92 -6.59 -14.56
N ALA A 174 6.19 -7.47 -15.52
CA ALA A 174 5.58 -8.80 -15.63
C ALA A 174 6.05 -9.79 -14.55
N ARG A 175 7.06 -9.46 -13.73
CA ARG A 175 7.54 -10.34 -12.65
C ARG A 175 6.67 -10.28 -11.39
N VAL A 176 5.79 -9.30 -11.26
CA VAL A 176 4.90 -9.15 -10.11
C VAL A 176 3.45 -9.24 -10.56
N HIS A 177 2.63 -9.90 -9.74
CA HIS A 177 1.20 -10.04 -9.95
C HIS A 177 0.47 -9.59 -8.69
N PHE A 178 -0.41 -8.60 -8.82
CA PHE A 178 -1.20 -8.06 -7.73
C PHE A 178 -2.60 -8.65 -7.75
N TRP A 179 -2.83 -9.68 -6.93
CA TRP A 179 -4.15 -10.26 -6.77
C TRP A 179 -5.09 -9.35 -5.96
N PRO A 180 -6.39 -9.23 -6.30
CA PRO A 180 -7.10 -9.82 -7.44
C PRO A 180 -7.20 -8.89 -8.67
N PHE A 181 -6.26 -7.97 -8.87
CA PHE A 181 -6.37 -6.90 -9.87
C PHE A 181 -5.67 -7.20 -11.19
N ASP A 182 -4.59 -7.97 -11.16
CA ASP A 182 -3.96 -8.53 -12.36
C ASP A 182 -4.60 -9.90 -12.66
N GLY A 183 -4.64 -10.29 -13.95
CA GLY A 183 -5.13 -11.60 -14.41
C GLY A 183 -6.43 -11.56 -15.18
#